data_AF-A0A699T3M7-F1
#
_entry.id   AF-A0A699T3M7-F1
#
_cell.length_a   1.000
_cell.length_b   1.000
_cell.length_c   1.000
_cell.angle_alpha   90.00
_cell.angle_beta   90.00
_cell.angle_gamma   90.00
#
_symmetry.space_group_name_H-M   'P 1'
#
loop_
_entity.id
_entity.type
_entity.pdbx_description
1 polymer ?
#
loop_
_entity_poly.entity_id
_entity_poly.type
_entity_poly.pdbx_seq_one_letter_code
_entity_poly.pdbx_strand_id
1 'polypeptide(L)'
;MTIYQMDVKTSFLNGELKEEVYVCQLEGFVDPDHLTHVYRLKKALYGLKQAPRAWYDTLSRFLLDNKFSKGAAPRAWYDTLSRSLLANGFSKGIVDPTLFIRKTGKHTLHVQIYVDDIIFASTDPRDCDHFFKEMSSKF
;
A
#
# COMPACT_ATOMS: atom_id res chain seq x y z
N MET A 1 24.00 -5.65 4.88
CA MET A 1 22.81 -4.80 4.72
C MET A 1 21.72 -5.69 4.17
N THR A 2 20.67 -5.91 4.96
CA THR A 2 19.55 -6.80 4.60
C THR A 2 18.40 -5.94 4.09
N ILE A 3 17.79 -6.33 2.97
CA ILE A 3 16.68 -5.62 2.35
C ILE A 3 15.38 -6.31 2.75
N TYR A 4 14.41 -5.53 3.18
CA TYR A 4 13.07 -5.97 3.56
C TYR A 4 12.05 -5.30 2.63
N GLN A 5 11.04 -6.07 2.20
CA GLN A 5 9.90 -5.57 1.43
C GLN A 5 8.62 -5.87 2.20
N MET A 6 7.79 -4.85 2.40
CA MET A 6 6.47 -4.97 2.99
C MET A 6 5.41 -4.74 1.92
N ASP A 7 4.60 -5.77 1.68
CA ASP A 7 3.39 -5.74 0.84
C ASP A 7 2.18 -5.41 1.72
N VAL A 8 1.37 -4.43 1.33
CA VAL A 8 0.09 -4.15 2.00
C VAL A 8 -0.91 -5.22 1.57
N LYS A 9 -0.86 -6.36 2.26
CA LYS A 9 -1.71 -7.51 1.96
C LYS A 9 -3.16 -7.06 1.87
N THR A 10 -3.84 -7.40 0.76
CA THR A 10 -5.27 -7.15 0.51
C THR A 10 -5.70 -5.71 0.20
N SER A 11 -4.76 -4.78 -0.08
CA SER A 11 -5.09 -3.38 -0.44
C SER A 11 -6.23 -3.27 -1.47
N PHE A 12 -6.17 -4.05 -2.55
CA PHE A 12 -7.21 -4.03 -3.58
C PHE A 12 -8.55 -4.65 -3.15
N LEU A 13 -8.55 -5.65 -2.25
CA LEU A 13 -9.79 -6.27 -1.76
C LEU A 13 -10.66 -5.30 -0.94
N ASN A 14 -10.05 -4.21 -0.46
CA ASN A 14 -10.77 -3.12 0.21
C ASN A 14 -11.34 -2.08 -0.78
N GLY A 15 -10.86 -2.09 -2.03
CA GLY A 15 -11.35 -1.23 -3.11
C GLY A 15 -12.76 -1.62 -3.56
N GLU A 16 -13.68 -0.67 -3.54
CA GLU A 16 -15.03 -0.87 -4.10
C GLU A 16 -15.03 -0.59 -5.60
N LEU A 17 -15.55 -1.53 -6.39
CA LEU A 17 -15.72 -1.37 -7.82
C LEU A 17 -16.96 -0.51 -8.09
N LYS A 18 -16.77 0.57 -8.85
CA LYS A 18 -17.88 1.43 -9.32
C LYS A 18 -18.60 0.87 -10.54
N GLU A 19 -17.89 0.04 -11.31
CA GLU A 19 -18.40 -0.64 -12.49
C GLU A 19 -18.68 -2.11 -12.18
N GLU A 20 -19.63 -2.71 -12.90
CA GLU A 20 -19.86 -4.14 -12.81
C GLU A 20 -18.78 -4.88 -13.59
N VAL A 21 -18.00 -5.68 -12.87
CA VAL A 21 -16.92 -6.48 -13.46
C VAL A 21 -17.32 -7.94 -13.29
N TYR A 22 -17.31 -8.67 -14.40
CA TYR A 22 -17.58 -10.08 -14.43
C TYR A 22 -16.30 -10.83 -14.79
N VAL A 23 -16.08 -11.99 -14.18
CA VAL A 23 -14.96 -12.89 -14.47
C VAL A 23 -15.47 -14.29 -14.76
N CYS A 24 -14.76 -15.00 -15.63
CA CYS A 24 -15.01 -16.42 -15.86
C CYS A 24 -14.87 -17.20 -14.56
N GLN A 25 -15.56 -18.33 -14.49
CA GLN A 25 -15.42 -19.25 -13.36
C GLN A 25 -14.01 -19.83 -13.36
N LEU A 26 -13.38 -19.82 -12.18
CA LEU A 26 -12.05 -20.37 -11.99
C LEU A 26 -12.11 -21.90 -12.02
N GLU A 27 -11.05 -22.51 -12.52
CA GLU A 27 -10.87 -23.96 -12.46
C GLU A 27 -10.94 -24.45 -11.00
N GLY A 28 -11.79 -25.45 -10.73
CA GLY A 28 -12.07 -25.94 -9.38
C GLY A 28 -13.20 -25.22 -8.62
N PHE A 29 -13.74 -24.12 -9.16
CA PHE A 29 -14.90 -23.39 -8.61
C PHE A 29 -16.09 -23.32 -9.56
N VAL A 30 -16.06 -24.08 -10.65
CA VAL A 30 -17.14 -24.09 -11.65
C VAL A 30 -18.41 -24.67 -11.03
N ASP A 31 -19.52 -23.94 -11.16
CA ASP A 31 -20.86 -24.40 -10.85
C ASP A 31 -21.28 -25.45 -11.89
N PRO A 32 -21.48 -26.72 -11.50
CA PRO A 32 -21.81 -27.80 -12.42
C PRO A 32 -23.19 -27.64 -13.07
N ASP A 33 -24.12 -26.95 -12.42
CA ASP A 33 -25.47 -26.70 -12.93
C ASP A 33 -25.51 -25.48 -13.87
N HIS A 34 -24.46 -24.65 -13.83
CA HIS A 34 -24.42 -23.34 -14.48
C HIS A 34 -23.08 -23.05 -15.16
N LEU A 35 -22.64 -23.96 -16.03
CA LEU A 35 -21.32 -23.92 -16.69
C LEU A 35 -21.02 -22.62 -17.46
N THR A 36 -22.03 -21.92 -17.97
CA THR A 36 -21.87 -20.68 -18.76
C THR A 36 -21.95 -19.40 -17.93
N HIS A 37 -22.20 -19.50 -16.62
CA HIS A 37 -22.29 -18.32 -15.77
C HIS A 37 -20.91 -17.69 -15.53
N VAL A 38 -20.94 -16.42 -15.15
CA VAL A 38 -19.77 -15.63 -14.79
C VAL A 38 -19.98 -15.06 -13.39
N TYR A 39 -18.89 -14.85 -12.66
CA TYR A 39 -18.95 -14.26 -11.33
C TYR A 39 -18.87 -12.75 -11.40
N ARG A 40 -19.80 -12.05 -10.75
CA ARG A 40 -19.71 -10.60 -10.54
C ARG A 40 -18.81 -10.29 -9.35
N LEU A 41 -17.75 -9.52 -9.58
CA LEU A 41 -16.86 -9.08 -8.53
C LEU A 41 -17.50 -7.98 -7.68
N LYS A 42 -17.53 -8.18 -6.36
CA LYS A 42 -17.99 -7.17 -5.39
C LYS A 42 -16.88 -6.24 -4.91
N LYS A 43 -15.62 -6.67 -5.05
CA LYS A 43 -14.41 -5.96 -4.61
C LYS A 43 -13.36 -6.01 -5.72
N ALA A 44 -12.46 -5.04 -5.70
CA ALA A 44 -11.37 -5.02 -6.67
C ALA A 44 -10.40 -6.19 -6.42
N LEU A 45 -10.00 -6.85 -7.51
CA LEU A 45 -9.00 -7.92 -7.51
C LEU A 45 -7.71 -7.43 -8.16
N TYR A 46 -6.60 -8.06 -7.79
CA TYR A 46 -5.32 -7.84 -8.44
C TYR A 46 -5.43 -8.14 -9.95
N GLY A 47 -4.72 -7.37 -10.77
CA GLY A 47 -4.75 -7.49 -12.24
C GLY A 47 -5.91 -6.76 -12.92
N LEU A 48 -6.90 -6.23 -12.18
CA LEU A 48 -7.91 -5.34 -12.76
C LEU A 48 -7.33 -3.94 -13.00
N LYS A 49 -7.51 -3.39 -14.21
CA LYS A 49 -7.07 -2.02 -14.54
C LYS A 49 -7.64 -0.95 -13.60
N GLN A 50 -8.83 -1.19 -13.05
CA GLN A 50 -9.53 -0.31 -12.12
C GLN A 50 -9.18 -0.53 -10.65
N ALA A 51 -8.48 -1.61 -10.28
CA ALA A 51 -8.17 -1.92 -8.88
C ALA A 51 -7.36 -0.82 -8.17
N PRO A 52 -6.32 -0.23 -8.79
CA PRO A 52 -5.59 0.89 -8.19
C PRO A 52 -6.49 2.10 -7.91
N ARG A 53 -7.43 2.39 -8.82
CA ARG A 53 -8.36 3.52 -8.66
C ARG A 53 -9.42 3.25 -7.59
N ALA A 54 -9.97 2.05 -7.55
CA ALA A 54 -10.95 1.61 -6.57
C ALA A 54 -10.36 1.65 -5.15
N TRP A 55 -9.13 1.15 -4.98
CA TRP A 55 -8.39 1.25 -3.73
C TRP A 55 -8.17 2.71 -3.32
N TYR A 56 -7.69 3.53 -4.25
CA TYR A 56 -7.47 4.95 -4.00
C TYR A 56 -8.74 5.67 -3.52
N ASP A 57 -9.88 5.46 -4.17
CA ASP A 57 -11.13 6.12 -3.79
C ASP A 57 -11.63 5.65 -2.41
N THR A 58 -11.41 4.38 -2.02
CA THR A 58 -11.71 3.89 -0.66
C THR A 58 -10.80 4.53 0.38
N LEU A 59 -9.48 4.51 0.16
CA LEU A 59 -8.50 5.07 1.07
C LEU A 59 -8.68 6.58 1.25
N SER A 60 -8.98 7.29 0.16
CA SER A 60 -9.30 8.73 0.22
C SER A 60 -10.51 9.04 1.08
N ARG A 61 -11.59 8.25 0.97
CA ARG A 61 -12.78 8.42 1.81
C ARG A 61 -12.44 8.22 3.29
N PHE A 62 -11.75 7.13 3.61
CA PHE A 62 -11.31 6.85 4.97
C PHE A 62 -10.47 8.00 5.56
N LEU A 63 -9.52 8.54 4.79
CA LEU A 63 -8.68 9.65 5.25
C LEU A 63 -9.49 10.94 5.43
N LEU A 64 -10.41 11.26 4.51
CA LEU A 64 -11.31 12.41 4.64
C LEU A 64 -12.19 12.32 5.90
N ASP A 65 -12.74 11.14 6.18
CA ASP A 65 -13.57 10.90 7.36
C ASP A 65 -12.78 11.10 8.67
N ASN A 66 -11.48 10.78 8.64
CA ASN A 66 -10.54 10.98 9.74
C ASN A 66 -9.90 12.38 9.77
N LYS A 67 -10.53 13.39 9.15
CA LYS A 67 -10.12 14.82 9.16
C LYS A 67 -8.80 15.12 8.44
N PHE A 68 -8.32 14.22 7.58
CA PHE A 68 -7.22 14.52 6.67
C PHE A 68 -7.74 15.30 5.45
N SER A 69 -6.94 16.24 4.93
CA SER A 69 -7.27 17.01 3.74
C SER A 69 -6.81 16.29 2.46
N LYS A 70 -7.67 16.31 1.43
CA LYS A 70 -7.41 15.65 0.14
C LYS A 70 -6.41 16.43 -0.70
N GLY A 71 -5.15 15.97 -0.70
CA GLY A 71 -4.20 16.22 -1.78
C GLY A 71 -4.47 15.29 -2.97
N ALA A 72 -4.07 15.66 -4.19
CA ALA A 72 -4.34 14.90 -5.41
C ALA A 72 -3.90 13.42 -5.31
N ALA A 73 -4.90 12.57 -5.19
CA ALA A 73 -4.99 11.14 -5.34
C ALA A 73 -3.86 10.17 -4.95
N PRO A 74 -2.77 9.98 -5.70
CA PRO A 74 -1.66 9.14 -5.22
C PRO A 74 -0.91 9.79 -4.06
N ARG A 75 -1.05 11.11 -3.90
CA ARG A 75 -0.31 11.84 -2.89
C ARG A 75 -0.91 11.70 -1.50
N ALA A 76 -2.21 11.48 -1.31
CA ALA A 76 -2.78 11.53 0.03
C ALA A 76 -2.23 10.44 0.98
N TRP A 77 -2.08 9.20 0.49
CA TRP A 77 -1.45 8.13 1.27
C TRP A 77 0.05 8.39 1.44
N TYR A 78 0.72 8.79 0.37
CA TYR A 78 2.14 9.12 0.38
C TYR A 78 2.41 10.32 1.29
N ASP A 79 1.50 11.28 1.40
CA ASP A 79 1.57 12.50 2.20
C ASP A 79 1.32 12.17 3.66
N THR A 80 0.39 11.28 3.97
CA THR A 80 0.17 10.78 5.34
C THR A 80 1.34 9.94 5.81
N LEU A 81 1.83 9.00 4.99
CA LEU A 81 3.03 8.22 5.28
C LEU A 81 4.26 9.11 5.39
N SER A 82 4.46 10.02 4.42
CA SER A 82 5.56 11.01 4.44
C SER A 82 5.54 11.82 5.72
N ARG A 83 4.38 12.36 6.12
CA ARG A 83 4.25 13.14 7.36
C ARG A 83 4.59 12.31 8.58
N SER A 84 4.12 11.05 8.64
CA SER A 84 4.47 10.15 9.74
C SER A 84 5.97 9.84 9.78
N LEU A 85 6.59 9.55 8.64
CA LEU A 85 8.03 9.28 8.57
C LEU A 85 8.84 10.51 8.97
N LEU A 86 8.49 11.70 8.48
CA LEU A 86 9.13 12.95 8.87
C LEU A 86 8.99 13.24 10.37
N ALA A 87 7.80 13.02 10.95
CA ALA A 87 7.58 13.16 12.39
C ALA A 87 8.41 12.16 13.22
N ASN A 88 8.69 10.98 12.66
CA ASN A 88 9.52 9.93 13.26
C ASN A 88 11.03 10.09 12.98
N GLY A 89 11.49 11.28 12.58
CA GLY A 89 12.90 11.62 12.42
C GLY A 89 13.53 11.17 11.09
N PHE A 90 12.72 10.79 10.10
CA PHE A 90 13.23 10.59 8.74
C PHE A 90 13.42 11.92 8.02
N SER A 91 14.32 11.92 7.05
CA SER A 91 14.53 12.99 6.07
C SER A 91 14.30 12.46 4.66
N LYS A 92 13.82 13.30 3.74
CA LYS A 92 13.67 12.91 2.32
C LYS A 92 15.01 13.03 1.58
N GLY A 93 15.23 12.13 0.63
CA GLY A 93 16.36 12.19 -0.29
C GLY A 93 16.31 13.46 -1.15
N ILE A 94 17.49 14.02 -1.43
CA ILE A 94 17.63 15.22 -2.27
C ILE A 94 17.40 14.88 -3.75
N VAL A 95 17.92 13.72 -4.19
CA VAL A 95 17.85 13.26 -5.58
C VAL A 95 16.54 12.53 -5.85
N ASP A 96 16.09 11.71 -4.90
CA ASP A 96 14.83 10.97 -4.98
C ASP A 96 13.93 11.30 -3.77
N PRO A 97 12.83 12.04 -3.96
CA PRO A 97 11.88 12.38 -2.89
C PRO A 97 11.13 11.18 -2.31
N THR A 98 11.14 10.04 -2.98
CA THR A 98 10.49 8.79 -2.51
C THR A 98 11.41 7.93 -1.63
N LEU A 99 12.68 8.33 -1.50
CA LEU A 99 13.65 7.79 -0.55
C LEU A 99 13.59 8.57 0.78
N PHE A 100 13.49 7.85 1.89
CA PHE A 100 13.54 8.36 3.25
C PHE A 100 14.72 7.78 3.98
N ILE A 101 15.41 8.62 4.75
CA ILE A 101 16.62 8.24 5.47
C ILE A 101 16.50 8.71 6.92
N ARG A 102 16.61 7.78 7.86
CA ARG A 102 16.77 8.06 9.29
C ARG A 102 18.17 7.64 9.74
N LYS A 103 18.86 8.53 10.46
CA LYS A 103 20.19 8.27 11.01
C LYS A 103 20.12 8.20 12.53
N THR A 104 20.63 7.12 13.10
CA THR A 104 20.69 6.90 14.56
C THR A 104 22.13 6.56 14.93
N GLY A 105 22.90 7.55 15.39
CA GLY A 105 24.33 7.38 15.65
C GLY A 105 25.11 7.00 14.38
N LYS A 106 25.71 5.79 14.37
CA LYS A 106 26.43 5.23 13.21
C LYS A 106 25.51 4.47 12.25
N HIS A 107 24.25 4.23 12.63
CA HIS A 107 23.32 3.42 11.87
C HIS A 107 22.43 4.28 10.98
N THR A 108 22.05 3.72 9.84
CA THR A 108 21.23 4.39 8.83
C THR A 108 20.17 3.44 8.32
N LEU A 109 18.92 3.88 8.36
CA LEU A 109 17.76 3.18 7.81
C LEU A 109 17.29 3.94 6.57
N HIS A 110 17.30 3.23 5.44
CA HIS A 110 16.79 3.70 4.15
C HIS A 110 15.42 3.07 3.93
N VAL A 111 14.44 3.87 3.51
CA VAL A 111 13.07 3.44 3.20
C VAL A 111 12.69 4.06 1.86
N GLN A 112 12.50 3.24 0.85
CA GLN A 112 12.02 3.61 -0.46
C GLN A 112 10.54 3.22 -0.59
N ILE A 113 9.74 4.13 -1.12
CA ILE A 113 8.32 3.92 -1.33
C ILE A 113 8.02 3.89 -2.82
N TYR A 114 7.40 2.81 -3.32
CA TYR A 114 7.06 2.66 -4.72
C TYR A 114 5.66 2.06 -4.91
N VAL A 115 4.69 2.93 -5.23
CA VAL A 115 3.28 2.57 -5.46
C VAL A 115 2.67 1.78 -4.29
N ASP A 116 2.66 0.45 -4.35
CA ASP A 116 2.07 -0.42 -3.32
C ASP A 116 3.15 -1.07 -2.41
N ASP A 117 4.43 -0.87 -2.73
CA ASP A 117 5.56 -1.47 -2.04
C ASP A 117 6.31 -0.47 -1.15
N ILE A 118 6.69 -0.93 0.04
CA ILE A 118 7.65 -0.25 0.91
C ILE A 118 8.88 -1.14 1.03
N ILE A 119 10.00 -0.65 0.49
CA ILE A 119 11.30 -1.33 0.53
C ILE A 119 12.16 -0.61 1.56
N PHE A 120 12.77 -1.32 2.49
CA PHE A 120 13.65 -0.69 3.48
C PHE A 120 14.84 -1.56 3.85
N ALA A 121 15.93 -0.89 4.20
CA ALA A 121 17.18 -1.54 4.56
C ALA A 121 17.94 -0.69 5.58
N SER A 122 18.48 -1.34 6.62
CA SER A 122 19.30 -0.70 7.63
C SER A 122 20.70 -1.31 7.69
N THR A 123 21.64 -0.52 8.20
CA THR A 123 22.96 -1.02 8.65
C THR A 123 22.89 -1.74 10.00
N ASP A 124 21.79 -1.60 10.76
CA ASP A 124 21.46 -2.42 11.94
C ASP A 124 20.18 -3.23 11.69
N PRO A 125 20.22 -4.57 11.69
CA PRO A 125 19.04 -5.41 11.50
C PRO A 125 17.89 -5.15 12.49
N ARG A 126 18.21 -4.71 13.73
CA ARG A 126 17.19 -4.43 14.76
C ARG A 126 16.30 -3.25 14.38
N ASP A 127 16.83 -2.29 13.63
CA ASP A 127 16.06 -1.16 13.13
C ASP A 127 15.04 -1.60 12.08
N CYS A 128 15.37 -2.61 11.28
CA CYS A 128 14.43 -3.19 10.31
C CYS A 128 13.26 -3.89 11.01
N ASP A 129 13.53 -4.70 12.04
CA ASP A 129 12.47 -5.38 12.80
C ASP A 129 11.56 -4.39 13.53
N HIS A 130 12.14 -3.34 14.11
CA HIS A 130 11.37 -2.29 14.77
C HIS A 130 10.52 -1.50 13.78
N PHE A 131 11.10 -1.10 12.65
CA PHE A 131 10.39 -0.38 11.60
C PHE A 131 9.26 -1.22 10.98
N PHE A 132 9.50 -2.50 10.73
CA PHE A 132 8.48 -3.43 10.24
C PHE A 132 7.28 -3.49 11.19
N LYS A 133 7.51 -3.69 12.49
CA LYS A 133 6.44 -3.73 13.50
C LYS A 133 5.68 -2.40 13.58
N GLU A 134 6.40 -1.28 13.53
CA GLU A 134 5.77 0.05 13.55
C GLU A 134 4.83 0.24 12.35
N MET A 135 5.33 -0.11 11.15
CA MET A 135 4.57 0.01 9.91
C MET A 135 3.35 -0.90 9.89
N SER A 136 3.51 -2.19 10.24
CA SER A 136 2.39 -3.15 10.32
C SER A 136 1.35 -2.82 11.40
N SER A 137 1.71 -2.02 12.40
CA SER A 137 0.74 -1.57 13.42
C SER A 137 -0.10 -0.37 12.97
N LYS A 138 0.42 0.43 12.04
CA LYS A 138 -0.21 1.67 11.55
C LYS A 138 -0.93 1.50 10.22
N PHE A 139 -0.49 0.55 9.39
CA PHE A 139 -0.95 0.32 8.01
C PHE A 139 -1.11 -1.17 7.75
#